data_AF-A0A5C6F3E5-F1
#
_entry.id   AF-A0A5C6F3E5-F1
#
_cell.length_a   1.000
_cell.length_b   1.000
_cell.length_c   1.000
_cell.angle_alpha   90.00
_cell.angle_beta   90.00
_cell.angle_gamma   90.00
#
_symmetry.space_group_name_H-M   'P 1'
#
loop_
_entity.id
_entity.type
_entity.pdbx_description
1 polymer ?
#
loop_
_entity_poly.entity_id
_entity_poly.type
_entity_poly.pdbx_seq_one_letter_code
_entity_poly.pdbx_strand_id
1 'polypeptide(L)'
;MKYVCLGYIEEGNWDSLSEADGQQVLDECFMYDDQLRSGGHFLGGEALGSSRDAVTLRIKNGQVDVTDGPYAETKEVLGGILLLDARDMDHAIALMSKHPGVKMGPFEIRPADQQINSLIAERGVGFAKTKEKSIATKPAKNTICLWYDGDAEAAARFYAETFPNSSTGAVHHAPGDYPAGKKGDVLTVEFTVMGMPCLGLNGGPGIVHNMAFSFQVATADQAETDRYWNAIVSGGGEESQCGWCKDRWGVNWQITPIVLTQGYTNPNPAVAKRVFDAMMQMKKIDVAAIEAAIRG
;
A
#
# COMPACT_ATOMS: atom_id res chain seq x y z
N MET A 1 -10.92 9.65 -14.72
CA MET A 1 -10.07 9.92 -15.89
C MET A 1 -8.94 10.83 -15.46
N LYS A 2 -7.71 10.52 -15.89
CA LYS A 2 -6.53 11.31 -15.49
C LYS A 2 -6.36 12.56 -16.36
N TYR A 3 -6.07 13.68 -15.72
CA TYR A 3 -5.70 14.94 -16.35
C TYR A 3 -4.35 15.41 -15.80
N VAL A 4 -3.59 16.10 -16.63
CA VAL A 4 -2.36 16.80 -16.27
C VAL A 4 -2.68 18.28 -16.27
N CYS A 5 -2.54 18.92 -15.12
CA CYS A 5 -2.77 20.34 -14.90
C CYS A 5 -1.40 21.03 -14.80
N LEU A 6 -1.07 21.84 -15.79
CA LEU A 6 0.20 22.58 -15.89
C LEU A 6 -0.01 24.00 -15.37
N GLY A 7 0.56 24.31 -14.20
CA GLY A 7 0.45 25.62 -13.57
C GLY A 7 1.54 26.56 -14.08
N TYR A 8 1.14 27.65 -14.72
CA TYR A 8 2.05 28.67 -15.22
C TYR A 8 2.10 29.87 -14.27
N ILE A 9 3.28 30.45 -14.13
CA ILE A 9 3.53 31.63 -13.29
C ILE A 9 4.35 32.67 -14.06
N GLU A 10 4.20 33.93 -13.70
CA GLU A 10 5.17 34.98 -14.05
C GLU A 10 6.17 35.10 -12.90
N GLU A 11 7.42 34.66 -13.09
CA GLU A 11 8.43 34.68 -12.02
C GLU A 11 8.63 36.07 -11.42
N GLY A 12 8.60 37.13 -12.24
CA GLY A 12 8.73 38.50 -11.74
C GLY A 12 7.63 38.89 -10.74
N ASN A 13 6.41 38.37 -10.91
CA ASN A 13 5.32 38.61 -9.97
C ASN A 13 5.57 37.84 -8.67
N TRP A 14 6.05 36.59 -8.78
CA TRP A 14 6.40 35.77 -7.61
C TRP A 14 7.56 36.38 -6.81
N ASP A 15 8.63 36.78 -7.50
CA ASP A 15 9.83 37.43 -6.93
C ASP A 15 9.49 38.76 -6.21
N SER A 16 8.37 39.39 -6.58
CA SER A 16 7.90 40.65 -5.99
C SER A 16 7.06 40.48 -4.71
N LEU A 17 6.62 39.26 -4.39
CA LEU A 17 5.85 38.99 -3.18
C LEU A 17 6.72 39.15 -1.93
N SER A 18 6.11 39.65 -0.86
CA SER A 18 6.73 39.51 0.46
C SER A 18 6.75 38.03 0.86
N GLU A 19 7.68 37.65 1.75
CA GLU A 19 7.75 36.28 2.26
C GLU A 19 6.42 35.84 2.90
N ALA A 20 5.74 36.76 3.61
CA ALA A 20 4.44 36.49 4.22
C ALA A 20 3.34 36.26 3.18
N ASP A 21 3.27 37.08 2.13
CA ASP A 21 2.28 36.91 1.06
C ASP A 21 2.54 35.63 0.26
N GLY A 22 3.82 35.34 -0.04
CA GLY A 22 4.23 34.11 -0.70
C GLY A 22 3.84 32.86 0.10
N GLN A 23 4.10 32.88 1.42
CA GLN A 23 3.71 31.80 2.31
C GLN A 23 2.18 31.62 2.37
N GLN A 24 1.42 32.72 2.44
CA GLN A 24 -0.03 32.65 2.44
C GLN A 24 -0.57 32.00 1.16
N VAL A 25 -0.02 32.35 0.00
CA VAL A 25 -0.43 31.73 -1.29
C VAL A 25 -0.13 30.23 -1.29
N LEU A 26 1.02 29.81 -0.77
CA LEU A 26 1.38 28.39 -0.65
C LEU A 26 0.42 27.64 0.29
N ASP A 27 0.13 28.22 1.45
CA ASP A 27 -0.79 27.63 2.43
C ASP A 27 -2.19 27.45 1.85
N GLU A 28 -2.72 28.45 1.15
CA GLU A 28 -4.01 28.36 0.45
C GLU A 28 -4.00 27.23 -0.59
N CYS A 29 -2.93 27.11 -1.38
CA CYS A 29 -2.78 26.03 -2.36
C CYS A 29 -2.75 24.65 -1.69
N PHE A 30 -1.94 24.49 -0.63
CA PHE A 30 -1.84 23.21 0.09
C PHE A 30 -3.15 22.79 0.74
N MET A 31 -3.88 23.74 1.34
CA MET A 31 -5.20 23.47 1.91
C MET A 31 -6.19 22.98 0.85
N TYR A 32 -6.12 23.51 -0.37
CA TYR A 32 -6.98 23.06 -1.45
C TYR A 32 -6.54 21.72 -2.03
N ASP A 33 -5.23 21.46 -2.14
CA ASP A 33 -4.70 20.15 -2.51
C ASP A 33 -5.14 19.05 -1.53
N ASP A 34 -5.22 19.35 -0.23
CA ASP A 34 -5.76 18.43 0.77
C ASP A 34 -7.27 18.14 0.56
N GLN A 35 -8.03 19.13 0.10
CA GLN A 35 -9.42 18.91 -0.32
C GLN A 35 -9.50 18.00 -1.55
N LEU A 36 -8.61 18.18 -2.54
CA LEU A 36 -8.52 17.30 -3.70
C LEU A 36 -8.10 15.88 -3.29
N ARG A 37 -7.15 15.72 -2.37
CA ARG A 37 -6.73 14.40 -1.83
C ARG A 37 -7.87 13.70 -1.11
N SER A 38 -8.54 14.39 -0.19
CA SER A 38 -9.66 13.81 0.56
C SER A 38 -10.84 13.46 -0.34
N GLY A 39 -11.05 14.19 -1.44
CA GLY A 39 -12.03 13.88 -2.48
C GLY A 39 -11.60 12.78 -3.47
N GLY A 40 -10.37 12.25 -3.38
CA GLY A 40 -9.85 11.26 -4.32
C GLY A 40 -9.48 11.82 -5.70
N HIS A 41 -9.32 13.13 -5.82
CA HIS A 41 -9.01 13.83 -7.07
C HIS A 41 -7.53 14.15 -7.24
N PHE A 42 -6.73 14.19 -6.16
CA PHE A 42 -5.30 14.47 -6.25
C PHE A 42 -4.49 13.17 -6.40
N LEU A 43 -3.87 12.96 -7.56
CA LEU A 43 -3.05 11.78 -7.85
C LEU A 43 -1.54 12.01 -7.62
N GLY A 44 -1.12 13.27 -7.45
CA GLY A 44 0.27 13.68 -7.31
C GLY A 44 0.51 15.05 -7.93
N GLY A 45 1.69 15.62 -7.70
CA GLY A 45 2.08 16.90 -8.28
C GLY A 45 3.42 17.36 -7.71
N GLU A 46 4.07 18.28 -8.40
CA GLU A 46 5.35 18.86 -8.00
C GLU A 46 5.38 20.35 -8.38
N ALA A 47 5.83 21.18 -7.45
CA ALA A 47 6.26 22.53 -7.77
C ALA A 47 7.64 22.47 -8.43
N LEU A 48 7.87 23.30 -9.44
CA LEU A 48 9.16 23.41 -10.12
C LEU A 48 9.97 24.55 -9.52
N GLY A 49 11.31 24.40 -9.53
CA GLY A 49 12.22 25.50 -9.23
C GLY A 49 12.15 26.59 -10.31
N SER A 50 12.94 27.65 -10.15
CA SER A 50 13.00 28.71 -11.17
C SER A 50 13.38 28.13 -12.53
N SER A 51 12.74 28.64 -13.57
CA SER A 51 13.09 28.35 -14.96
C SER A 51 14.55 28.71 -15.28
N ARG A 52 15.17 29.62 -14.50
CA ARG A 52 16.59 30.00 -14.63
C ARG A 52 17.55 28.88 -14.24
N ASP A 53 17.11 27.94 -13.41
CA ASP A 53 17.88 26.75 -13.00
C ASP A 53 17.64 25.56 -13.95
N ALA A 54 16.78 25.72 -14.96
CA ALA A 54 16.48 24.66 -15.91
C ALA A 54 17.66 24.40 -16.86
N VAL A 55 17.67 23.20 -17.43
CA VAL A 55 18.59 22.81 -18.50
C VAL A 55 17.76 22.18 -19.62
N THR A 56 17.98 22.64 -20.84
CA THR A 56 17.30 22.16 -22.05
C THR A 56 18.26 21.32 -22.89
N LEU A 57 17.82 20.12 -23.30
CA LEU A 57 18.59 19.23 -24.18
C LEU A 57 17.90 19.12 -25.55
N ARG A 58 18.68 19.13 -26.63
CA ARG A 58 18.22 18.84 -28.00
C ARG A 58 19.26 18.05 -28.79
N ILE A 59 18.85 17.28 -29.78
CA ILE A 59 19.80 16.65 -30.72
C ILE A 59 20.03 17.62 -31.88
N LYS A 60 21.29 17.94 -32.16
CA LYS A 60 21.72 18.76 -33.30
C LYS A 60 22.90 18.07 -33.98
N ASN A 61 22.78 17.80 -35.28
CA ASN A 61 23.80 17.11 -36.08
C ASN A 61 24.26 15.76 -35.48
N GLY A 62 23.33 15.00 -34.89
CA GLY A 62 23.60 13.70 -34.28
C GLY A 62 24.30 13.75 -32.91
N GLN A 63 24.52 14.95 -32.35
CA GLN A 63 25.07 15.14 -31.01
C GLN A 63 24.05 15.80 -30.09
N VAL A 64 24.18 15.53 -28.78
CA VAL A 64 23.36 16.18 -27.76
C VAL A 64 23.93 17.56 -27.48
N ASP A 65 23.09 18.57 -27.68
CA ASP A 65 23.33 19.97 -27.35
C ASP A 65 22.59 20.28 -26.04
N VAL A 66 23.30 20.83 -25.06
CA VAL A 66 22.80 21.13 -23.71
C VAL A 66 22.94 22.62 -23.48
N THR A 67 21.82 23.29 -23.18
CA THR A 67 21.76 24.73 -22.98
C THR A 67 21.12 25.05 -21.64
N ASP A 68 21.71 25.98 -20.88
CA ASP A 68 21.12 26.49 -19.64
C ASP A 68 19.83 27.28 -19.95
N GLY A 69 18.88 27.22 -19.02
CA GLY A 69 17.59 27.87 -19.11
C GLY A 69 16.46 27.01 -19.71
N PRO A 70 15.24 27.56 -19.74
CA PRO A 70 14.04 26.84 -20.18
C PRO A 70 14.04 26.62 -21.71
N TYR A 71 13.14 25.77 -22.18
CA TYR A 71 12.97 25.50 -23.62
C TYR A 71 12.66 26.77 -24.42
N ALA A 72 11.84 27.66 -23.86
CA ALA A 72 11.45 28.93 -24.43
C ALA A 72 11.44 30.01 -23.35
N GLU A 73 11.96 31.19 -23.67
CA GLU A 73 11.81 32.38 -22.86
C GLU A 73 10.42 32.98 -23.11
N THR A 74 9.52 32.77 -22.17
CA THR A 74 8.13 33.25 -22.22
C THR A 74 7.84 34.11 -21.01
N LYS A 75 6.82 34.98 -21.12
CA LYS A 75 6.38 35.81 -20.00
C LYS A 75 5.89 34.94 -18.82
N GLU A 76 5.13 33.90 -19.14
CA GLU A 76 4.64 32.90 -18.20
C GLU A 76 5.44 31.60 -18.40
N VAL A 77 6.00 31.06 -17.33
CA VAL A 77 6.79 29.82 -17.33
C VAL A 77 6.08 28.75 -16.52
N LEU A 78 6.37 27.48 -16.81
CA LEU A 78 5.80 26.35 -16.06
C LEU A 78 6.37 26.35 -14.63
N GLY A 79 5.53 26.61 -13.64
CA GLY A 79 5.89 26.64 -12.22
C GLY A 79 5.49 25.37 -11.46
N GLY A 80 4.63 24.53 -12.02
CA GLY A 80 4.20 23.29 -11.36
C GLY A 80 3.38 22.37 -12.24
N ILE A 81 3.26 21.12 -11.79
CA ILE A 81 2.42 20.10 -12.41
C ILE A 81 1.56 19.44 -11.33
N LEU A 82 0.29 19.20 -11.65
CA LEU A 82 -0.65 18.45 -10.82
C LEU A 82 -1.31 17.36 -11.66
N LEU A 83 -1.35 16.14 -11.14
CA LEU A 83 -2.06 15.00 -11.71
C LEU A 83 -3.43 14.88 -11.03
N LEU A 84 -4.49 15.00 -11.81
CA LEU A 84 -5.87 15.07 -11.34
C LEU A 84 -6.65 13.83 -11.80
N ASP A 85 -7.48 13.25 -10.93
CA ASP A 85 -8.54 12.32 -11.34
C ASP A 85 -9.90 13.03 -11.34
N ALA A 86 -10.53 13.10 -12.51
CA ALA A 86 -11.84 13.70 -12.69
C ALA A 86 -12.72 12.83 -13.60
N ARG A 87 -14.04 13.03 -13.57
CA ARG A 87 -14.99 12.15 -14.29
C ARG A 87 -14.93 12.43 -15.79
N ASP A 88 -14.78 13.70 -16.14
CA ASP A 88 -14.73 14.28 -17.49
C ASP A 88 -14.01 15.64 -17.41
N MET A 89 -13.88 16.34 -18.55
CA MET A 89 -13.18 17.63 -18.62
C MET A 89 -13.93 18.72 -17.84
N ASP A 90 -15.26 18.71 -17.85
CA ASP A 90 -16.07 19.68 -17.11
C ASP A 90 -15.85 19.54 -15.60
N HIS A 91 -15.74 18.30 -15.10
CA HIS A 91 -15.39 18.03 -13.72
C HIS A 91 -13.96 18.53 -13.41
N ALA A 92 -12.99 18.30 -14.30
CA ALA A 92 -11.63 18.79 -14.11
C ALA A 92 -11.58 20.33 -14.05
N ILE A 93 -12.30 21.02 -14.93
CA ILE A 93 -12.45 22.48 -14.92
C ILE A 93 -13.12 22.95 -13.62
N ALA A 94 -14.19 22.29 -13.18
CA ALA A 94 -14.91 22.65 -11.96
C ALA A 94 -14.06 22.49 -10.69
N LEU A 95 -13.14 21.51 -10.67
CA LEU A 95 -12.16 21.35 -9.59
C LEU A 95 -11.08 22.43 -9.68
N MET A 96 -10.39 22.54 -10.81
CA MET A 96 -9.23 23.44 -10.94
C MET A 96 -9.60 24.92 -10.91
N SER A 97 -10.81 25.31 -11.31
CA SER A 97 -11.29 26.70 -11.20
C SER A 97 -11.36 27.23 -9.77
N LYS A 98 -11.33 26.35 -8.77
CA LYS A 98 -11.32 26.71 -7.34
C LYS A 98 -9.92 26.69 -6.74
N HIS A 99 -8.92 26.17 -7.45
CA HIS A 99 -7.56 26.04 -6.94
C HIS A 99 -6.93 27.43 -6.79
N PRO A 100 -6.45 27.84 -5.59
CA PRO A 100 -5.94 29.22 -5.36
C PRO A 100 -4.82 29.66 -6.32
N GLY A 101 -3.99 28.71 -6.77
CA GLY A 101 -2.96 28.95 -7.79
C GLY A 101 -3.47 29.60 -9.10
N VAL A 102 -4.76 29.49 -9.47
CA VAL A 102 -5.30 30.19 -10.66
C VAL A 102 -5.24 31.72 -10.54
N LYS A 103 -5.06 32.25 -9.32
CA LYS A 103 -4.83 33.68 -9.07
C LYS A 103 -3.41 34.12 -9.43
N MET A 104 -2.45 33.19 -9.41
CA MET A 104 -1.03 33.45 -9.67
C MET A 104 -0.66 33.32 -11.15
N GLY A 105 -1.47 32.56 -11.90
CA GLY A 105 -1.34 32.39 -13.34
C GLY A 105 -2.23 31.26 -13.84
N PRO A 106 -2.24 31.02 -15.16
CA PRO A 106 -3.16 30.07 -15.76
C PRO A 106 -2.76 28.62 -15.47
N PHE A 107 -3.76 27.75 -15.44
CA PHE A 107 -3.57 26.30 -15.51
C PHE A 107 -3.98 25.79 -16.90
N GLU A 108 -3.10 25.08 -17.60
CA GLU A 108 -3.46 24.30 -18.78
C GLU A 108 -3.86 22.89 -18.33
N ILE A 109 -5.12 22.50 -18.58
CA ILE A 109 -5.65 21.18 -18.22
C ILE A 109 -5.68 20.30 -19.46
N ARG A 110 -4.90 19.21 -19.46
CA ARG A 110 -4.81 18.26 -20.57
C ARG A 110 -5.29 16.87 -20.16
N PRO A 111 -6.11 16.16 -20.95
CA PRO A 111 -6.33 14.74 -20.73
C PRO A 111 -5.01 13.97 -20.86
N ALA A 112 -4.75 13.05 -19.93
CA ALA A 112 -3.64 12.12 -20.07
C ALA A 112 -3.95 11.08 -21.16
N ASP A 113 -2.96 10.75 -21.99
CA ASP A 113 -3.12 9.72 -23.03
C ASP A 113 -3.32 8.35 -22.38
N GLN A 114 -4.56 7.86 -22.39
CA GLN A 114 -4.91 6.62 -21.71
C GLN A 114 -4.24 5.40 -22.33
N GLN A 115 -4.09 5.40 -23.65
CA GLN A 115 -3.53 4.25 -24.37
C GLN A 115 -2.05 4.11 -24.05
N ILE A 116 -1.28 5.19 -24.21
CA ILE A 116 0.15 5.17 -23.92
C ILE A 116 0.42 4.92 -22.44
N ASN A 117 -0.34 5.56 -21.55
CA ASN A 117 -0.16 5.35 -20.11
C ASN A 117 -0.51 3.92 -19.66
N SER A 118 -1.45 3.25 -20.34
CA SER A 118 -1.74 1.83 -20.07
C SER A 118 -0.53 0.95 -20.46
N LEU A 119 0.06 1.20 -21.63
CA LEU A 119 1.27 0.48 -22.08
C LEU A 119 2.47 0.73 -21.13
N ILE A 120 2.62 1.95 -20.63
CA ILE A 120 3.64 2.30 -19.62
C ILE A 120 3.38 1.52 -18.32
N ALA A 121 2.14 1.49 -17.84
CA ALA A 121 1.78 0.76 -16.63
C ALA A 121 2.04 -0.74 -16.76
N GLU A 122 1.67 -1.36 -17.89
CA GLU A 122 1.96 -2.77 -18.19
C GLU A 122 3.45 -3.06 -18.19
N ARG A 123 4.28 -2.19 -18.80
CA ARG A 123 5.74 -2.32 -18.73
C ARG A 123 6.27 -2.14 -17.31
N GLY A 124 5.70 -1.23 -16.53
CA GLY A 124 6.05 -1.01 -15.13
C GLY A 124 5.83 -2.26 -14.28
N VAL A 125 4.71 -2.95 -14.48
CA VAL A 125 4.43 -4.25 -13.83
C VAL A 125 5.46 -5.30 -14.24
N GLY A 126 5.84 -5.36 -15.52
CA GLY A 126 6.91 -6.26 -15.99
C GLY A 126 8.27 -5.96 -15.34
N PHE A 127 8.60 -4.67 -15.16
CA PHE A 127 9.85 -4.25 -14.53
C PHE A 127 9.85 -4.53 -13.01
N ALA A 128 8.73 -4.31 -12.32
CA ALA A 128 8.57 -4.63 -10.89
C ALA A 128 8.78 -6.14 -10.63
N LYS A 129 8.16 -7.00 -11.44
CA LYS A 129 8.36 -8.48 -11.38
C LYS A 129 9.81 -8.89 -11.65
N THR A 130 10.56 -8.11 -12.43
CA THR A 130 11.97 -8.39 -12.74
C THR A 130 12.89 -7.89 -11.61
N LYS A 131 12.56 -6.76 -11.00
CA LYS A 131 13.28 -6.18 -9.85
C LYS A 131 13.09 -7.00 -8.57
N GLU A 132 11.90 -7.57 -8.35
CA GLU A 132 11.62 -8.57 -7.29
C GLU A 132 12.51 -9.82 -7.40
N LYS A 133 12.97 -10.17 -8.61
CA LYS A 133 13.91 -11.28 -8.83
C LYS A 133 15.39 -10.90 -8.68
N SER A 134 15.77 -9.61 -8.75
CA SER A 134 17.19 -9.21 -8.88
C SER A 134 17.74 -8.36 -7.74
N ILE A 135 16.92 -7.89 -6.80
CA ILE A 135 17.42 -7.25 -5.59
C ILE A 135 17.49 -8.33 -4.52
N ALA A 136 18.70 -8.67 -4.06
CA ALA A 136 18.86 -9.22 -2.72
C ALA A 136 18.17 -8.24 -1.77
N THR A 137 16.95 -8.57 -1.36
CA THR A 137 16.05 -7.71 -0.61
C THR A 137 16.81 -7.18 0.59
N LYS A 138 16.99 -5.86 0.65
CA LYS A 138 17.52 -5.21 1.85
C LYS A 138 16.67 -5.73 3.02
N PRO A 139 17.27 -6.36 4.05
CA PRO A 139 16.52 -7.04 5.08
C PRO A 139 15.56 -6.06 5.74
N ALA A 140 14.32 -6.50 5.96
CA ALA A 140 13.32 -5.68 6.61
C ALA A 140 13.83 -5.25 7.99
N LYS A 141 13.64 -3.97 8.34
CA LYS A 141 14.10 -3.44 9.63
C LYS A 141 13.45 -4.16 10.83
N ASN A 142 12.27 -4.73 10.61
CA ASN A 142 11.58 -5.61 11.56
C ASN A 142 11.11 -6.86 10.80
N THR A 143 11.32 -8.04 11.37
CA THR A 143 10.93 -9.34 10.79
C THR A 143 10.30 -10.20 11.87
N ILE A 144 9.14 -10.80 11.58
CA ILE A 144 8.44 -11.67 12.52
C ILE A 144 9.08 -13.05 12.47
N CYS A 145 9.76 -13.42 13.55
CA CYS A 145 10.38 -14.75 13.67
C CYS A 145 9.39 -15.73 14.31
N LEU A 146 9.07 -16.81 13.60
CA LEU A 146 8.20 -17.89 14.07
C LEU A 146 9.04 -19.16 14.28
N TRP A 147 8.84 -19.81 15.41
CA TRP A 147 9.56 -21.03 15.79
C TRP A 147 8.85 -22.25 15.23
N TYR A 148 9.61 -23.19 14.67
CA TYR A 148 9.08 -24.44 14.16
C TYR A 148 9.91 -25.65 14.64
N ASP A 149 9.24 -26.79 14.80
CA ASP A 149 9.87 -28.10 15.01
C ASP A 149 10.14 -28.79 13.66
N GLY A 150 11.05 -28.20 12.88
CA GLY A 150 11.17 -28.55 11.47
C GLY A 150 10.02 -27.96 10.63
N ASP A 151 9.98 -28.23 9.33
CA ASP A 151 8.90 -27.82 8.43
C ASP A 151 8.66 -26.30 8.23
N ALA A 152 9.55 -25.42 8.67
CA ALA A 152 9.44 -23.97 8.38
C ALA A 152 9.25 -23.68 6.88
N GLU A 153 9.88 -24.47 5.99
CA GLU A 153 9.72 -24.33 4.54
C GLU A 153 8.33 -24.75 4.07
N ALA A 154 7.78 -25.84 4.62
CA ALA A 154 6.44 -26.29 4.30
C ALA A 154 5.38 -25.28 4.79
N ALA A 155 5.62 -24.63 5.94
CA ALA A 155 4.78 -23.56 6.46
C ALA A 155 4.79 -22.35 5.53
N ALA A 156 5.98 -21.87 5.17
CA ALA A 156 6.16 -20.76 4.23
C ALA A 156 5.45 -21.00 2.90
N ARG A 157 5.58 -22.21 2.31
CA ARG A 157 4.90 -22.58 1.06
C ARG A 157 3.38 -22.57 1.21
N PHE A 158 2.86 -23.18 2.27
CA PHE A 158 1.42 -23.19 2.53
C PHE A 158 0.86 -21.77 2.65
N TYR A 159 1.53 -20.87 3.38
CA TYR A 159 1.06 -19.49 3.51
C TYR A 159 1.12 -18.73 2.18
N ALA A 160 2.19 -18.93 1.39
CA ALA A 160 2.34 -18.31 0.07
C ALA A 160 1.25 -18.74 -0.92
N GLU A 161 0.80 -20.00 -0.85
CA GLU A 161 -0.27 -20.53 -1.70
C GLU A 161 -1.68 -20.14 -1.20
N THR A 162 -1.83 -19.92 0.11
CA THR A 162 -3.13 -19.67 0.75
C THR A 162 -3.53 -18.20 0.73
N PHE A 163 -2.59 -17.30 1.03
CA PHE A 163 -2.88 -15.89 1.26
C PHE A 163 -2.38 -14.99 0.13
N PRO A 164 -3.11 -13.92 -0.22
CA PRO A 164 -2.64 -12.96 -1.21
C PRO A 164 -1.38 -12.24 -0.71
N ASN A 165 -0.60 -11.68 -1.64
CA ASN A 165 0.61 -10.91 -1.34
C ASN A 165 1.57 -11.66 -0.37
N SER A 166 1.69 -12.97 -0.57
CA SER A 166 2.50 -13.88 0.24
C SER A 166 3.46 -14.64 -0.68
N SER A 167 4.65 -14.95 -0.19
CA SER A 167 5.71 -15.56 -1.01
C SER A 167 6.76 -16.26 -0.16
N THR A 168 7.34 -17.34 -0.68
CA THR A 168 8.56 -17.94 -0.12
C THR A 168 9.78 -17.10 -0.51
N GLY A 169 10.74 -16.98 0.40
CA GLY A 169 12.02 -16.30 0.21
C GLY A 169 13.21 -17.25 0.26
N ALA A 170 14.36 -16.73 0.71
CA ALA A 170 15.59 -17.50 0.82
C ALA A 170 15.50 -18.62 1.88
N VAL A 171 16.08 -19.77 1.58
CA VAL A 171 16.25 -20.90 2.49
C VAL A 171 17.71 -20.95 2.93
N HIS A 172 17.95 -20.80 4.23
CA HIS A 172 19.29 -20.77 4.81
C HIS A 172 19.56 -22.07 5.55
N HIS A 173 20.68 -22.70 5.23
CA HIS A 173 21.07 -23.98 5.80
C HIS A 173 22.03 -23.77 6.98
N ALA A 174 21.95 -24.66 7.97
CA ALA A 174 22.77 -24.59 9.17
C ALA A 174 24.28 -24.69 8.81
N PRO A 175 25.13 -23.74 9.24
CA PRO A 175 26.56 -23.77 8.94
C PRO A 175 27.32 -24.81 9.79
N GLY A 176 26.70 -25.32 10.86
CA GLY A 176 27.23 -26.31 11.79
C GLY A 176 26.10 -27.07 12.48
N ASP A 177 26.44 -28.05 13.31
CA ASP A 177 25.46 -28.78 14.12
C ASP A 177 24.88 -27.88 15.23
N TYR A 178 23.64 -28.13 15.63
CA TYR A 178 22.93 -27.35 16.64
C TYR A 178 21.97 -28.25 17.45
N PRO A 179 21.39 -27.77 18.57
CA PRO A 179 20.62 -28.64 19.48
C PRO A 179 19.48 -29.44 18.84
N ALA A 180 18.90 -28.95 17.73
CA ALA A 180 17.76 -29.55 17.06
C ALA A 180 18.05 -29.99 15.60
N GLY A 181 19.32 -30.02 15.17
CA GLY A 181 19.66 -30.45 13.81
C GLY A 181 21.16 -30.42 13.52
N LYS A 182 21.52 -30.64 12.25
CA LYS A 182 22.89 -30.82 11.80
C LYS A 182 23.29 -29.79 10.75
N LYS A 183 24.59 -29.67 10.51
CA LYS A 183 25.13 -28.89 9.39
C LYS A 183 24.46 -29.32 8.08
N GLY A 184 23.97 -28.34 7.33
CA GLY A 184 23.33 -28.56 6.04
C GLY A 184 21.81 -28.78 6.11
N ASP A 185 21.22 -28.93 7.30
CA ASP A 185 19.76 -28.92 7.45
C ASP A 185 19.22 -27.49 7.20
N VAL A 186 17.95 -27.37 6.79
CA VAL A 186 17.28 -26.07 6.70
C VAL A 186 17.16 -25.48 8.11
N LEU A 187 17.79 -24.33 8.35
CA LEU A 187 17.78 -23.65 9.65
C LEU A 187 16.74 -22.54 9.68
N THR A 188 16.77 -21.64 8.68
CA THR A 188 15.78 -20.58 8.56
C THR A 188 15.22 -20.46 7.16
N VAL A 189 13.97 -20.02 7.08
CA VAL A 189 13.27 -19.76 5.82
C VAL A 189 12.69 -18.36 5.88
N GLU A 190 13.11 -17.50 4.98
CA GLU A 190 12.46 -16.21 4.77
C GLU A 190 11.14 -16.41 4.04
N PHE A 191 10.09 -15.70 4.43
CA PHE A 191 8.83 -15.66 3.69
C PHE A 191 8.05 -14.39 3.99
N THR A 192 7.03 -14.13 3.19
CA THR A 192 6.10 -13.01 3.36
C THR A 192 4.70 -13.55 3.54
N VAL A 193 3.95 -13.03 4.51
CA VAL A 193 2.52 -13.28 4.68
C VAL A 193 1.76 -11.97 4.56
N MET A 194 0.95 -11.80 3.52
CA MET A 194 0.15 -10.60 3.26
C MET A 194 0.94 -9.29 3.38
N GLY A 195 2.15 -9.26 2.83
CA GLY A 195 3.07 -8.13 2.88
C GLY A 195 3.92 -8.03 4.16
N MET A 196 3.72 -8.90 5.15
CA MET A 196 4.51 -8.92 6.38
C MET A 196 5.76 -9.81 6.22
N PRO A 197 6.97 -9.29 6.44
CA PRO A 197 8.19 -10.09 6.38
C PRO A 197 8.30 -11.01 7.59
N CYS A 198 8.54 -12.29 7.33
CA CYS A 198 8.63 -13.36 8.32
C CYS A 198 9.92 -14.19 8.14
N LEU A 199 10.31 -14.83 9.23
CA LEU A 199 11.40 -15.81 9.27
C LEU A 199 10.90 -17.04 10.03
N GLY A 200 10.91 -18.20 9.39
CA GLY A 200 10.67 -19.47 10.06
C GLY A 200 11.99 -20.02 10.57
N LEU A 201 12.09 -20.34 11.86
CA LEU A 201 13.28 -20.90 12.49
C LEU A 201 13.00 -22.35 12.91
N ASN A 202 13.71 -23.31 12.31
CA ASN A 202 13.67 -24.70 12.72
C ASN A 202 14.51 -24.91 13.99
N GLY A 203 13.89 -24.68 15.15
CA GLY A 203 14.55 -24.76 16.46
C GLY A 203 14.24 -26.01 17.27
N GLY A 204 13.37 -26.89 16.77
CA GLY A 204 12.99 -28.15 17.43
C GLY A 204 11.76 -28.01 18.34
N PRO A 205 11.37 -29.07 19.08
CA PRO A 205 10.08 -29.15 19.78
C PRO A 205 10.00 -28.32 21.09
N GLY A 206 11.10 -27.65 21.47
CA GLY A 206 11.23 -27.02 22.79
C GLY A 206 10.37 -25.79 23.03
N ILE A 207 9.84 -25.16 21.97
CA ILE A 207 8.98 -23.97 22.05
C ILE A 207 7.68 -24.26 21.33
N VAL A 208 6.56 -24.06 22.03
CA VAL A 208 5.22 -24.27 21.50
C VAL A 208 4.51 -22.93 21.40
N HIS A 209 3.89 -22.67 20.26
CA HIS A 209 3.06 -21.49 20.06
C HIS A 209 1.87 -21.47 21.03
N ASN A 210 1.47 -20.27 21.43
CA ASN A 210 0.27 -20.03 22.22
C ASN A 210 -0.42 -18.75 21.71
N MET A 211 -1.60 -18.46 22.27
CA MET A 211 -2.45 -17.36 21.80
C MET A 211 -1.90 -15.95 22.09
N ALA A 212 -0.74 -15.82 22.74
CA ALA A 212 -0.11 -14.51 22.97
C ALA A 212 0.36 -13.84 21.67
N PHE A 213 0.64 -14.64 20.63
CA PHE A 213 0.86 -14.14 19.27
C PHE A 213 -0.19 -14.73 18.33
N SER A 214 -0.78 -13.89 17.47
CA SER A 214 -1.60 -14.33 16.34
C SER A 214 -1.50 -13.36 15.17
N PHE A 215 -1.73 -13.87 13.96
CA PHE A 215 -2.03 -13.02 12.80
C PHE A 215 -3.52 -12.74 12.74
N GLN A 216 -3.92 -11.47 12.75
CA GLN A 216 -5.31 -11.11 12.45
C GLN A 216 -5.45 -10.73 10.98
N VAL A 217 -6.28 -11.48 10.26
CA VAL A 217 -6.55 -11.34 8.83
C VAL A 217 -7.91 -10.67 8.65
N ALA A 218 -7.89 -9.45 8.12
CA ALA A 218 -9.11 -8.76 7.72
C ALA A 218 -9.69 -9.40 6.45
N THR A 219 -11.00 -9.72 6.47
CA THR A 219 -11.69 -10.28 5.29
C THR A 219 -12.84 -9.39 4.85
N ALA A 220 -13.03 -9.28 3.53
CA ALA A 220 -14.01 -8.37 2.93
C ALA A 220 -15.44 -8.94 2.95
N ASP A 221 -15.59 -10.24 2.76
CA ASP A 221 -16.88 -10.93 2.66
C ASP A 221 -16.80 -12.37 3.19
N GLN A 222 -17.95 -13.04 3.26
CA GLN A 222 -18.06 -14.41 3.77
C GLN A 222 -17.26 -15.41 2.94
N ALA A 223 -17.15 -15.22 1.62
CA ALA A 223 -16.44 -16.16 0.76
C ALA A 223 -14.94 -16.13 1.06
N GLU A 224 -14.38 -14.94 1.30
CA GLU A 224 -13.00 -14.80 1.74
C GLU A 224 -12.78 -15.32 3.17
N THR A 225 -13.69 -15.02 4.11
CA THR A 225 -13.66 -15.57 5.47
C THR A 225 -13.63 -17.09 5.45
N ASP A 226 -14.53 -17.70 4.68
CA ASP A 226 -14.63 -19.15 4.55
C ASP A 226 -13.39 -19.74 3.90
N ARG A 227 -12.87 -19.12 2.84
CA ARG A 227 -11.66 -19.60 2.16
C ARG A 227 -10.48 -19.70 3.11
N TYR A 228 -10.17 -18.63 3.85
CA TYR A 228 -9.00 -18.62 4.73
C TYR A 228 -9.20 -19.49 5.98
N TRP A 229 -10.39 -19.44 6.60
CA TRP A 229 -10.71 -20.31 7.73
C TRP A 229 -10.57 -21.78 7.34
N ASN A 230 -11.21 -22.18 6.23
CA ASN A 230 -11.21 -23.57 5.79
C ASN A 230 -9.81 -24.02 5.37
N ALA A 231 -9.00 -23.15 4.75
CA ALA A 231 -7.63 -23.49 4.40
C ALA A 231 -6.79 -23.82 5.64
N ILE A 232 -6.87 -23.01 6.70
CA ILE A 232 -6.16 -23.26 7.96
C ILE A 232 -6.67 -24.54 8.65
N VAL A 233 -7.99 -24.63 8.87
CA VAL A 233 -8.58 -25.72 9.67
C VAL A 233 -8.51 -27.05 8.92
N SER A 234 -8.88 -27.08 7.64
CA SER A 234 -8.83 -28.32 6.83
C SER A 234 -7.40 -28.73 6.49
N GLY A 235 -6.43 -27.80 6.58
CA GLY A 235 -5.00 -28.06 6.41
C GLY A 235 -4.34 -28.81 7.58
N GLY A 236 -5.13 -29.34 8.52
CA GLY A 236 -4.66 -30.00 9.75
C GLY A 236 -4.62 -29.06 10.96
N GLY A 237 -5.30 -27.92 10.88
CA GLY A 237 -5.46 -26.98 11.98
C GLY A 237 -6.63 -27.30 12.91
N GLU A 238 -6.90 -26.39 13.83
CA GLU A 238 -7.95 -26.49 14.84
C GLU A 238 -8.78 -25.20 14.92
N GLU A 239 -10.09 -25.35 15.10
CA GLU A 239 -10.99 -24.22 15.35
C GLU A 239 -10.88 -23.71 16.78
N SER A 240 -11.04 -22.40 16.96
CA SER A 240 -11.24 -21.75 18.26
C SER A 240 -12.42 -20.77 18.18
N GLN A 241 -12.59 -19.95 19.22
CA GLN A 241 -13.74 -19.05 19.37
C GLN A 241 -13.49 -17.69 18.71
N CYS A 242 -14.56 -16.99 18.37
CA CYS A 242 -14.55 -15.58 17.96
C CYS A 242 -13.64 -15.26 16.77
N GLY A 243 -13.59 -16.12 15.75
CA GLY A 243 -12.74 -15.97 14.57
C GLY A 243 -11.31 -16.49 14.77
N TRP A 244 -10.97 -17.00 15.96
CA TRP A 244 -9.68 -17.63 16.20
C TRP A 244 -9.61 -19.04 15.64
N CYS A 245 -8.47 -19.39 15.07
CA CYS A 245 -8.10 -20.75 14.70
C CYS A 245 -6.58 -20.92 14.81
N LYS A 246 -6.12 -22.16 14.71
CA LYS A 246 -4.71 -22.52 14.81
C LYS A 246 -4.34 -23.39 13.62
N ASP A 247 -3.20 -23.15 12.98
CA ASP A 247 -2.75 -24.00 11.88
C ASP A 247 -2.08 -25.30 12.37
N ARG A 248 -1.70 -26.17 11.42
CA ARG A 248 -1.09 -27.47 11.73
C ARG A 248 0.27 -27.38 12.46
N TRP A 249 0.92 -26.22 12.44
CA TRP A 249 2.17 -25.97 13.17
C TRP A 249 1.94 -25.28 14.52
N GLY A 250 0.68 -24.98 14.86
CA GLY A 250 0.33 -24.35 16.13
C GLY A 250 0.29 -22.83 16.09
N VAL A 251 0.57 -22.18 14.96
CA VAL A 251 0.50 -20.71 14.84
C VAL A 251 -0.97 -20.28 14.92
N ASN A 252 -1.27 -19.24 15.70
CA ASN A 252 -2.62 -18.75 15.89
C ASN A 252 -2.99 -17.68 14.86
N TRP A 253 -4.22 -17.75 14.38
CA TRP A 253 -4.79 -16.88 13.36
C TRP A 253 -6.16 -16.38 13.83
N GLN A 254 -6.51 -15.15 13.47
CA GLN A 254 -7.85 -14.58 13.63
C GLN A 254 -8.37 -14.21 12.25
N ILE A 255 -9.36 -14.94 11.73
CA ILE A 255 -9.99 -14.62 10.44
C ILE A 255 -11.20 -13.74 10.74
N THR A 256 -10.99 -12.43 10.62
CA THR A 256 -11.87 -11.40 11.20
C THR A 256 -12.47 -10.56 10.06
N PRO A 257 -13.76 -10.71 9.73
CA PRO A 257 -14.41 -9.84 8.76
C PRO A 257 -14.32 -8.37 9.17
N ILE A 258 -14.12 -7.47 8.21
CA ILE A 258 -14.04 -6.02 8.46
C ILE A 258 -15.31 -5.52 9.16
N VAL A 259 -16.47 -6.07 8.78
CA VAL A 259 -17.76 -5.74 9.39
C VAL A 259 -17.83 -6.10 10.88
N LEU A 260 -17.15 -7.16 11.31
CA LEU A 260 -17.07 -7.52 12.73
C LEU A 260 -16.27 -6.47 13.49
N THR A 261 -15.09 -6.11 12.98
CA THR A 261 -14.25 -5.06 13.60
C THR A 261 -15.01 -3.76 13.74
N GLN A 262 -15.62 -3.26 12.66
CA GLN A 262 -16.43 -2.04 12.68
C GLN A 262 -17.64 -2.15 13.62
N GLY A 263 -18.23 -3.35 13.71
CA GLY A 263 -19.39 -3.62 14.54
C GLY A 263 -19.08 -3.55 16.04
N TYR A 264 -18.04 -4.24 16.53
CA TYR A 264 -17.73 -4.22 17.97
C TYR A 264 -17.00 -2.94 18.41
N THR A 265 -16.38 -2.19 17.48
CA THR A 265 -15.83 -0.84 17.76
C THR A 265 -16.80 0.28 17.38
N ASN A 266 -18.09 -0.01 17.20
CA ASN A 266 -19.06 1.00 16.80
C ASN A 266 -19.16 2.12 17.86
N PRO A 267 -19.23 3.41 17.47
CA PRO A 267 -19.35 4.51 18.43
C PRO A 267 -20.65 4.47 19.24
N ASN A 268 -21.69 3.77 18.76
CA ASN A 268 -22.89 3.48 19.55
C ASN A 268 -22.66 2.23 20.42
N PRO A 269 -22.59 2.37 21.77
CA PRO A 269 -22.29 1.25 22.65
C PRO A 269 -23.32 0.12 22.61
N ALA A 270 -24.58 0.42 22.29
CA ALA A 270 -25.62 -0.60 22.18
C ALA A 270 -25.43 -1.47 20.92
N VAL A 271 -24.98 -0.88 19.82
CA VAL A 271 -24.63 -1.61 18.59
C VAL A 271 -23.40 -2.47 18.85
N ALA A 272 -22.34 -1.87 19.41
CA ALA A 272 -21.11 -2.55 19.76
C ALA A 272 -21.36 -3.77 20.66
N LYS A 273 -22.21 -3.61 21.69
CA LYS A 273 -22.57 -4.71 22.58
C LYS A 273 -23.29 -5.85 21.84
N ARG A 274 -24.29 -5.56 21.00
CA ARG A 274 -25.01 -6.62 20.26
C ARG A 274 -24.08 -7.42 19.35
N VAL A 275 -23.19 -6.73 18.64
CA VAL A 275 -22.20 -7.38 17.77
C VAL A 275 -21.24 -8.23 18.61
N PHE A 276 -20.74 -7.70 19.71
CA PHE A 276 -19.85 -8.41 20.61
C PHE A 276 -20.52 -9.67 21.19
N ASP A 277 -21.75 -9.56 21.68
CA ASP A 277 -22.53 -10.70 22.22
C ASP A 277 -22.75 -11.77 21.14
N ALA A 278 -23.04 -11.38 19.89
CA ALA A 278 -23.21 -12.29 18.77
C ALA A 278 -21.90 -13.02 18.42
N MET A 279 -20.78 -12.28 18.32
CA MET A 279 -19.46 -12.83 18.07
C MET A 279 -19.06 -13.87 19.12
N MET A 280 -19.38 -13.64 20.40
CA MET A 280 -19.04 -14.56 21.50
C MET A 280 -19.71 -15.94 21.40
N GLN A 281 -20.71 -16.11 20.53
CA GLN A 281 -21.36 -17.40 20.24
C GLN A 281 -20.77 -18.12 19.01
N MET A 282 -19.80 -17.51 18.33
CA MET A 282 -19.26 -17.99 17.06
C MET A 282 -17.88 -18.60 17.23
N LYS A 283 -17.59 -19.62 16.41
CA LYS A 283 -16.22 -20.05 16.11
C LYS A 283 -15.74 -19.33 14.85
N LYS A 284 -16.09 -19.85 13.67
CA LYS A 284 -16.00 -19.09 12.42
C LYS A 284 -17.04 -17.98 12.42
N ILE A 285 -16.66 -16.79 11.97
CA ILE A 285 -17.56 -15.65 11.92
C ILE A 285 -18.55 -15.78 10.74
N ASP A 286 -19.82 -15.59 11.05
CA ASP A 286 -20.89 -15.41 10.06
C ASP A 286 -21.13 -13.91 9.84
N VAL A 287 -20.73 -13.43 8.67
CA VAL A 287 -20.83 -12.03 8.25
C VAL A 287 -22.27 -11.53 8.29
N ALA A 288 -23.24 -12.33 7.83
CA ALA A 288 -24.64 -11.92 7.76
C ALA A 288 -25.27 -11.80 9.17
N ALA A 289 -24.89 -12.69 10.10
CA ALA A 289 -25.32 -12.63 11.49
C ALA A 289 -24.74 -11.41 12.21
N ILE A 290 -23.48 -11.06 11.94
CA ILE A 290 -22.86 -9.83 12.45
C ILE A 290 -23.58 -8.59 11.91
N GLU A 291 -23.86 -8.54 10.61
CA GLU A 291 -24.64 -7.43 10.02
C GLU A 291 -26.05 -7.33 10.60
N ALA A 292 -26.70 -8.47 10.88
CA ALA A 292 -28.00 -8.48 11.54
C ALA A 292 -27.91 -7.90 12.96
N ALA A 293 -26.88 -8.26 13.73
CA ALA A 293 -26.64 -7.70 15.05
C ALA A 293 -26.40 -6.18 15.01
N ILE A 294 -25.75 -5.68 13.95
CA ILE A 294 -25.58 -4.23 13.71
C ILE A 294 -26.95 -3.56 13.52
N ARG A 295 -27.80 -4.11 12.64
CA ARG A 295 -29.13 -3.55 12.33
C ARG A 295 -30.08 -3.52 13.53
N GLY A 296 -29.97 -4.52 14.42
CA GLY A 296 -30.80 -4.64 15.63
C GLY A 296 -32.03 -5.50 15.42
#